data_AF-A0A2A5WZ56-F1
#
_entry.id   AF-A0A2A5WZ56-F1
#
_cell.length_a   1.000
_cell.length_b   1.000
_cell.length_c   1.000
_cell.angle_alpha   90.00
_cell.angle_beta   90.00
_cell.angle_gamma   90.00
#
_symmetry.space_group_name_H-M   'P 1'
#
loop_
_entity.id
_entity.type
_entity.pdbx_description
1 polymer ?
#
loop_
_entity_poly.entity_id
_entity_poly.type
_entity_poly.pdbx_seq_one_letter_code
_entity_poly.pdbx_strand_id
1 'polypeptide(L)' 'MNKKYYFKYLNLSFQFLFIILFFVVLGYLADKFFFKKIGILTFVLPIVGFMISLFWIYKNESK' A
#
# COMPACT_ATOMS: atom_id res chain seq x y z
N MET A 1 5.20 5.56 27.68
CA MET A 1 4.64 5.73 26.32
C MET A 1 3.34 4.91 26.25
N ASN A 2 2.20 5.51 25.87
CA ASN A 2 0.87 4.93 26.08
C ASN A 2 0.64 3.70 25.17
N LYS A 3 0.29 2.52 25.73
CA LYS A 3 0.09 1.27 24.98
C LYS A 3 -0.86 1.43 23.78
N LYS A 4 -1.86 2.30 23.91
CA LYS A 4 -2.84 2.63 22.85
C LYS A 4 -2.20 3.17 21.57
N TYR A 5 -1.12 3.96 21.67
CA TYR A 5 -0.41 4.48 20.49
C TYR A 5 0.36 3.39 19.76
N TYR A 6 1.01 2.47 20.50
CA TYR A 6 1.73 1.35 19.88
C TYR A 6 0.82 0.46 19.04
N PHE A 7 -0.36 0.09 19.56
CA PHE A 7 -1.33 -0.71 18.80
C PHE A 7 -1.86 0.02 17.57
N LYS A 8 -2.03 1.35 17.65
CA LYS A 8 -2.43 2.18 16.50
C LYS A 8 -1.38 2.11 15.38
N TYR A 9 -0.10 2.37 15.69
CA TYR A 9 0.97 2.34 14.70
C TYR A 9 1.24 0.93 14.17
N LEU A 10 1.13 -0.09 15.02
CA LEU A 10 1.24 -1.49 14.59
C LEU A 10 0.15 -1.83 13.55
N ASN A 11 -1.09 -1.45 13.83
CA ASN A 11 -2.21 -1.69 12.92
C ASN A 11 -2.03 -0.95 11.58
N LEU A 12 -1.56 0.31 11.63
CA LEU A 12 -1.20 1.09 10.44
C LEU A 12 -0.12 0.39 9.61
N SER A 13 0.96 -0.11 10.24
CA SER A 13 2.01 -0.86 9.54
C SER A 13 1.47 -2.11 8.86
N PHE A 14 0.57 -2.86 9.51
CA PHE A 14 -0.08 -4.00 8.89
C PHE A 14 -0.97 -3.58 7.70
N GLN A 15 -1.75 -2.50 7.83
CA GLN A 15 -2.54 -1.98 6.72
C GLN A 15 -1.66 -1.62 5.51
N PHE A 16 -0.53 -0.94 5.72
CA PHE A 16 0.40 -0.62 4.64
C PHE A 16 1.00 -1.86 4.00
N LEU A 17 1.39 -2.85 4.81
CA LEU A 17 1.91 -4.13 4.31
C LEU A 17 0.88 -4.83 3.40
N PHE A 18 -0.38 -4.90 3.82
CA PHE A 18 -1.44 -5.50 3.01
C PHE A 18 -1.70 -4.73 1.71
N ILE A 19 -1.65 -3.41 1.75
CA ILE A 19 -1.81 -2.56 0.56
C ILE A 19 -0.66 -2.81 -0.42
N ILE A 20 0.58 -2.83 0.05
CA ILE A 20 1.74 -3.12 -0.79
C ILE A 20 1.60 -4.50 -1.43
N LEU A 21 1.29 -5.54 -0.64
CA LEU A 21 1.10 -6.89 -1.16
C LEU A 21 -0.01 -6.96 -2.22
N PHE A 22 -1.15 -6.32 -1.95
CA PHE A 22 -2.27 -6.28 -2.88
C PHE A 22 -1.89 -5.61 -4.21
N PHE A 23 -1.23 -4.46 -4.16
CA PHE A 23 -0.83 -3.73 -5.36
C PHE A 23 0.36 -4.39 -6.10
N VAL A 24 1.24 -5.13 -5.42
CA VAL A 24 2.27 -5.95 -6.08
C VAL A 24 1.60 -7.05 -6.89
N VAL A 25 0.63 -7.77 -6.32
CA VAL A 25 -0.10 -8.83 -7.02
C VAL A 25 -0.86 -8.26 -8.21
N LEU A 26 -1.58 -7.16 -8.03
CA LEU A 26 -2.27 -6.48 -9.12
C LEU A 26 -1.32 -6.01 -10.22
N GLY A 27 -0.19 -5.41 -9.86
CA GLY A 27 0.80 -4.93 -10.81
C GLY A 27 1.46 -6.06 -11.58
N TYR A 28 1.75 -7.18 -10.92
CA TYR A 28 2.23 -8.40 -11.57
C TYR A 28 1.22 -8.97 -12.56
N LEU A 29 -0.05 -9.04 -12.18
CA LEU A 29 -1.12 -9.51 -13.08
C LEU A 29 -1.29 -8.59 -14.28
N ALA A 30 -1.28 -7.26 -14.06
CA ALA A 30 -1.36 -6.27 -15.13
C ALA A 30 -0.16 -6.39 -16.07
N ASP A 31 1.06 -6.46 -15.53
CA ASP A 31 2.27 -6.60 -16.33
C ASP A 31 2.29 -7.90 -17.14
N LYS A 32 1.86 -9.02 -16.54
CA LYS A 32 1.75 -10.30 -17.24
C LYS A 32 0.72 -10.24 -18.37
N PHE A 33 -0.40 -9.53 -18.17
CA PHE A 33 -1.46 -9.40 -19.17
C PHE A 33 -1.05 -8.49 -20.35
N PHE A 34 -0.47 -7.32 -20.07
CA PHE A 34 -0.15 -6.31 -21.08
C PHE A 34 1.25 -6.49 -21.70
N PHE A 35 2.25 -6.82 -20.90
CA PHE A 35 3.66 -6.79 -21.30
C PHE A 35 4.33 -8.18 -21.32
N LYS A 36 3.64 -9.24 -20.86
CA LYS A 36 4.11 -10.64 -20.80
C LYS A 36 5.45 -10.84 -20.06
N LYS A 37 5.88 -9.86 -19.27
CA LYS A 37 7.10 -9.86 -18.45
C LYS A 37 6.84 -9.06 -17.18
N ILE A 38 7.56 -9.33 -16.11
CA ILE A 38 7.57 -8.47 -14.92
C ILE A 38 8.10 -7.10 -15.37
N GLY A 39 7.31 -6.07 -15.14
CA GLY A 39 7.51 -4.75 -15.72
C GLY A 39 7.36 -3.65 -14.69
N ILE A 40 7.18 -2.45 -15.21
CA ILE A 40 7.11 -1.21 -14.42
C ILE A 40 5.88 -1.19 -13.50
N LEU A 41 4.75 -1.79 -13.89
CA LEU A 41 3.53 -1.73 -13.07
C LEU A 41 3.68 -2.50 -11.76
N THR A 42 4.37 -3.63 -11.77
CA THR A 42 4.67 -4.44 -10.57
C THR A 42 5.43 -3.63 -9.52
N PHE A 43 6.30 -2.70 -9.95
CA PHE A 43 7.07 -1.85 -9.04
C PHE A 43 6.39 -0.52 -8.71
N VAL A 44 5.65 0.07 -9.64
CA VAL A 44 5.04 1.40 -9.46
C VAL A 44 3.72 1.36 -8.71
N LEU A 45 2.85 0.37 -8.98
CA LEU A 45 1.54 0.27 -8.33
C LEU A 45 1.61 0.15 -6.80
N PRO A 46 2.55 -0.59 -6.19
CA PRO A 46 2.68 -0.62 -4.74
C PRO A 46 3.00 0.74 -4.13
N ILE A 47 3.85 1.53 -4.81
CA ILE A 47 4.22 2.89 -4.38
C ILE A 47 2.99 3.80 -4.46
N VAL A 48 2.25 3.75 -5.57
CA VAL A 48 1.02 4.53 -5.76
C VAL A 48 -0.03 4.17 -4.71
N GLY A 49 -0.26 2.87 -4.49
CA GLY A 49 -1.19 2.37 -3.47
C GLY A 49 -0.83 2.82 -2.06
N PHE A 50 0.46 2.79 -1.73
CA PHE A 50 0.97 3.27 -0.45
C PHE A 50 0.74 4.78 -0.28
N MET A 51 1.01 5.59 -1.31
CA MET A 51 0.79 7.05 -1.25
C MET A 51 -0.69 7.41 -1.12
N ILE A 52 -1.59 6.70 -1.80
CA ILE A 52 -3.05 6.88 -1.67
C ILE A 52 -3.49 6.55 -0.24
N SER A 53 -2.99 5.45 0.32
CA SER A 53 -3.28 5.05 1.71
C SER A 53 -2.87 6.12 2.70
N LEU A 54 -1.65 6.66 2.58
CA LEU A 54 -1.17 7.76 3.40
C LEU A 54 -2.05 9.00 3.29
N PHE A 55 -2.44 9.37 2.07
CA PHE A 55 -3.32 10.52 1.84
C PHE A 55 -4.67 10.36 2.54
N TRP A 56 -5.27 9.16 2.48
CA TRP A 56 -6.53 8.87 3.15
C TRP A 56 -6.42 8.93 4.67
N ILE A 57 -5.34 8.38 5.24
CA ILE A 57 -5.09 8.45 6.69
C ILE A 57 -4.93 9.90 7.12
N TYR A 58 -4.08 10.67 6.42
CA TYR A 58 -3.87 12.08 6.71
C TYR A 58 -5.16 12.89 6.66
N LYS A 59 -5.99 12.67 5.62
CA LYS A 59 -7.29 13.33 5.48
C LYS A 59 -8.26 12.97 6.61
N ASN A 60 -8.24 11.73 7.09
CA ASN A 60 -9.09 11.27 8.19
C ASN A 60 -8.63 11.79 9.56
N GLU A 61 -7.33 11.99 9.76
CA GLU A 61 -6.81 12.57 11.02
C GLU A 61 -6.89 14.10 11.06
N SER A 62 -6.99 14.76 9.90
CA SER A 62 -7.14 16.23 9.80
C SER A 62 -8.61 16.71 9.90
N LYS A 63 -9.55 15.81 10.15
CA LYS A 63 -10.97 16.09 10.43
C LYS A 63 -11.26 15.94 11.91
#